data_AF-A0A4U3LH14-F1
#
_entry.id   AF-A0A4U3LH14-F1
#
_cell.length_a   1.000
_cell.length_b   1.000
_cell.length_c   1.000
_cell.angle_alpha   90.00
_cell.angle_beta   90.00
_cell.angle_gamma   90.00
#
_symmetry.space_group_name_H-M   'P 1'
#
loop_
_entity.id
_entity.type
_entity.pdbx_description
1 polymer ?
#
loop_
_entity_poly.entity_id
_entity_poly.type
_entity_poly.pdbx_seq_one_letter_code
_entity_poly.pdbx_strand_id
1 'polypeptide(L)'
;MTPRPPAARDDASAGYFLDAAAELIDGMFDGGVRERPHRLRGIHFPAALEWMRVSDVVELAQERHGDGASEKAFRNRWPDRNTFVKAAIIHTMLYRDAPESNPALYVGKLPASVTAASLTDAVIELCDGLLKALQARPRSYLLHHIGPLLDQYPDLRAAIIKDIVGTREPWFEGYAALLGALQLNLRPGWTIERVGLALQAMLDGFLFRSRVQPEEMKEAGSADASLFAETVICFILGVLDLDASRKTTHTILDETAHTAQS
;
A
#
# COMPACT_ATOMS: atom_id res chain seq x y z
N MET A 1 6.39 21.88 41.50
CA MET A 1 5.67 21.47 40.27
C MET A 1 6.63 21.65 39.10
N THR A 2 7.10 20.56 38.53
CA THR A 2 7.93 20.55 37.32
C THR A 2 7.08 21.02 36.14
N PRO A 3 7.55 21.92 35.26
CA PRO A 3 6.79 22.35 34.08
C PRO A 3 6.47 21.13 33.21
N ARG A 4 5.25 21.06 32.69
CA ARG A 4 4.86 20.01 31.74
C ARG A 4 5.78 20.13 30.51
N PRO A 5 6.42 19.05 30.06
CA PRO A 5 7.29 19.10 28.89
C PRO A 5 6.53 19.67 27.68
N PRO A 6 7.23 20.37 26.77
CA PRO A 6 6.60 20.92 25.58
C PRO A 6 5.91 19.80 24.79
N ALA A 7 4.74 20.11 24.24
CA ALA A 7 3.99 19.17 23.41
C ALA A 7 4.88 18.72 22.25
N ALA A 8 5.04 17.41 22.11
CA ALA A 8 5.91 16.80 21.13
C ALA A 8 5.06 16.13 20.04
N ARG A 9 5.62 16.00 18.84
CA ARG A 9 4.90 15.44 17.69
C ARG A 9 4.69 13.92 17.79
N ASP A 10 5.34 13.30 18.77
CA ASP A 10 5.32 11.88 19.13
C ASP A 10 4.65 11.62 20.49
N ASP A 11 4.09 12.66 21.14
CA ASP A 11 3.31 12.47 22.36
C ASP A 11 1.95 11.81 22.08
N ALA A 12 1.38 11.14 23.08
CA ALA A 12 0.14 10.38 22.95
C ALA A 12 -1.05 11.23 22.44
N SER A 13 -1.04 12.54 22.68
CA SER A 13 -2.10 13.45 22.22
C SER A 13 -1.86 14.05 20.83
N ALA A 14 -0.66 13.91 20.26
CA ALA A 14 -0.45 14.10 18.82
C ALA A 14 -1.23 13.04 18.02
N GLY A 15 -1.33 11.81 18.56
CA GLY A 15 -2.12 10.71 18.01
C GLY A 15 -3.56 11.10 17.72
N TYR A 16 -4.24 11.80 18.63
CA TYR A 16 -5.65 12.20 18.46
C TYR A 16 -5.92 12.97 17.16
N PHE A 17 -5.03 13.91 16.81
CA PHE A 17 -5.17 14.69 15.59
C PHE A 17 -4.77 13.91 14.34
N LEU A 18 -3.79 13.00 14.45
CA LEU A 18 -3.34 12.17 13.34
C LEU A 18 -4.36 11.07 13.01
N ASP A 19 -4.99 10.48 14.01
CA ASP A 19 -6.08 9.51 13.86
C ASP A 19 -7.32 10.17 13.22
N ALA A 20 -7.70 11.36 13.70
CA ALA A 20 -8.76 12.16 13.08
C ALA A 20 -8.44 12.51 11.62
N ALA A 21 -7.19 12.82 11.29
CA ALA A 21 -6.80 13.06 9.91
C ALA A 21 -6.86 11.79 9.06
N ALA A 22 -6.45 10.64 9.59
CA ALA A 22 -6.54 9.36 8.90
C ALA A 22 -7.99 9.00 8.54
N GLU A 23 -8.93 9.24 9.47
CA GLU A 23 -10.35 9.07 9.23
C GLU A 23 -10.88 10.01 8.13
N LEU A 24 -10.50 11.29 8.15
CA LEU A 24 -10.88 12.23 7.11
C LEU A 24 -10.30 11.83 5.74
N ILE A 25 -9.06 11.35 5.71
CA ILE A 25 -8.40 10.84 4.49
C ILE A 25 -9.16 9.63 3.94
N ASP A 26 -9.50 8.66 4.79
CA ASP A 26 -10.29 7.49 4.38
C ASP A 26 -11.66 7.91 3.86
N GLY A 27 -12.36 8.81 4.56
CA GLY A 27 -13.66 9.33 4.17
C GLY A 27 -13.66 10.07 2.83
N MET A 28 -12.54 10.71 2.45
CA MET A 28 -12.42 11.33 1.12
C MET A 28 -12.33 10.27 0.00
N PHE A 29 -11.68 9.14 0.27
CA PHE A 29 -11.51 8.07 -0.72
C PHE A 29 -12.69 7.09 -0.75
N ASP A 30 -13.64 7.21 0.16
CA ASP A 30 -14.85 6.41 0.16
C ASP A 30 -15.78 6.76 -1.02
N GLY A 31 -16.40 5.72 -1.60
CA GLY A 31 -17.24 5.80 -2.79
C GLY A 31 -18.62 6.37 -2.51
N GLY A 32 -19.14 6.19 -1.29
CA GLY A 32 -20.42 6.73 -0.87
C GLY A 32 -20.32 8.21 -0.51
N VAL A 33 -20.70 9.13 -1.40
CA VAL A 33 -20.82 10.56 -1.05
C VAL A 33 -21.71 10.77 0.20
N ARG A 34 -22.68 9.88 0.46
CA ARG A 34 -23.53 9.90 1.66
C ARG A 34 -22.83 9.39 2.92
N GLU A 35 -21.87 8.50 2.79
CA GLU A 35 -21.10 7.90 3.89
C GLU A 35 -19.96 8.84 4.34
N ARG A 36 -19.59 9.80 3.50
CA ARG A 36 -18.68 10.87 3.89
C ARG A 36 -19.27 11.74 5.01
N PRO A 37 -18.42 12.22 5.95
CA PRO A 37 -18.75 13.32 6.85
C PRO A 37 -19.49 14.45 6.10
N HIS A 38 -20.53 15.02 6.72
CA HIS A 38 -21.51 15.90 6.05
C HIS A 38 -20.87 16.99 5.18
N ARG A 39 -19.71 17.52 5.58
CA ARG A 39 -18.99 18.58 4.88
C ARG A 39 -18.15 18.12 3.69
N LEU A 40 -17.63 16.88 3.69
CA LEU A 40 -16.89 16.32 2.56
C LEU A 40 -17.80 16.03 1.35
N ARG A 41 -19.13 16.10 1.54
CA ARG A 41 -20.13 15.91 0.47
C ARG A 41 -20.12 17.03 -0.58
N GLY A 42 -19.61 18.23 -0.26
CA GLY A 42 -19.60 19.39 -1.16
C GLY A 42 -18.29 19.60 -1.94
N ILE A 43 -17.30 18.72 -1.78
CA ILE A 43 -15.97 18.86 -2.39
C ILE A 43 -15.95 18.06 -3.70
N HIS A 44 -15.94 18.76 -4.84
CA HIS A 44 -16.18 18.13 -6.14
C HIS A 44 -14.94 17.77 -6.96
N PHE A 45 -13.73 18.20 -6.59
CA PHE A 45 -12.46 17.66 -7.07
C PHE A 45 -11.34 18.46 -6.39
N PRO A 46 -10.58 17.92 -5.42
CA PRO A 46 -9.55 18.72 -4.78
C PRO A 46 -8.16 18.39 -5.30
N ALA A 47 -7.33 19.42 -5.48
CA ALA A 47 -5.88 19.30 -5.40
C ALA A 47 -5.55 18.48 -4.14
N ALA A 48 -4.77 17.41 -4.30
CA ALA A 48 -4.74 16.32 -3.33
C ALA A 48 -4.44 16.88 -1.92
N LEU A 49 -5.44 16.75 -1.04
CA LEU A 49 -5.43 17.16 0.37
C LEU A 49 -5.58 18.66 0.67
N GLU A 50 -5.73 19.58 -0.29
CA GLU A 50 -6.05 21.01 0.01
C GLU A 50 -7.36 21.18 0.79
N TRP A 51 -8.26 20.23 0.62
CA TRP A 51 -9.53 20.13 1.33
C TRP A 51 -9.40 19.91 2.83
N MET A 52 -8.28 19.35 3.32
CA MET A 52 -8.12 19.01 4.74
C MET A 52 -7.87 20.28 5.56
N ARG A 53 -8.89 20.75 6.29
CA ARG A 53 -8.77 21.94 7.14
C ARG A 53 -8.39 21.52 8.56
N VAL A 54 -7.54 22.33 9.20
CA VAL A 54 -7.15 22.13 10.59
C VAL A 54 -8.37 22.17 11.52
N SER A 55 -9.36 23.02 11.21
CA SER A 55 -10.60 23.11 11.99
C SER A 55 -11.35 21.79 12.03
N ASP A 56 -11.46 21.09 10.89
CA ASP A 56 -12.22 19.84 10.81
C ASP A 56 -11.51 18.71 11.56
N VAL A 57 -10.17 18.69 11.53
CA VAL A 57 -9.35 17.77 12.31
C VAL A 57 -9.51 18.02 13.81
N VAL A 58 -9.47 19.29 14.23
CA VAL A 58 -9.62 19.66 15.64
C VAL A 58 -11.02 19.33 16.13
N GLU A 59 -12.07 19.67 15.35
CA GLU A 59 -13.46 19.34 15.67
C GLU A 59 -13.64 17.84 15.89
N LEU A 60 -13.18 17.01 14.94
CA LEU A 60 -13.26 15.55 15.03
C LEU A 60 -12.44 14.97 16.19
N ALA A 61 -11.23 15.50 16.43
CA ALA A 61 -10.40 15.07 17.55
C ALA A 61 -11.02 15.46 18.91
N GLN A 62 -11.68 16.62 19.00
CA GLN A 62 -12.41 17.05 20.20
C GLN A 62 -13.65 16.20 20.45
N GLU A 63 -14.41 15.85 19.41
CA GLU A 63 -15.56 14.95 19.54
C GLU A 63 -15.17 13.59 20.15
N ARG A 64 -13.98 13.07 19.81
CA ARG A 64 -13.49 11.76 20.28
C ARG A 64 -12.73 11.80 21.61
N HIS A 65 -11.94 12.85 21.84
CA HIS A 65 -10.97 12.91 22.94
C HIS A 65 -11.19 14.09 23.92
N GLY A 66 -12.25 14.87 23.71
CA GLY A 66 -12.64 15.98 24.57
C GLY A 66 -11.67 17.17 24.53
N ASP A 67 -11.69 17.98 25.59
CA ASP A 67 -10.95 19.25 25.69
C ASP A 67 -9.42 19.11 25.53
N GLY A 68 -8.89 17.89 25.66
CA GLY A 68 -7.49 17.55 25.41
C GLY A 68 -7.04 17.77 23.96
N ALA A 69 -7.98 17.81 23.01
CA ALA A 69 -7.73 17.99 21.58
C ALA A 69 -8.06 19.41 21.07
N SER A 70 -7.81 20.45 21.86
CA SER A 70 -8.10 21.84 21.45
C SER A 70 -7.23 22.37 20.29
N GLU A 71 -7.69 23.43 19.62
CA GLU A 71 -6.91 24.14 18.60
C GLU A 71 -5.56 24.64 19.13
N LYS A 72 -5.52 25.10 20.39
CA LYS A 72 -4.27 25.48 21.06
C LYS A 72 -3.32 24.29 21.17
N ALA A 73 -3.83 23.11 21.52
CA ALA A 73 -3.04 21.89 21.61
C ALA A 73 -2.52 21.46 20.23
N PHE A 74 -3.29 21.65 19.16
CA PHE A 74 -2.86 21.42 17.78
C PHE A 74 -1.70 22.36 17.39
N ARG A 75 -1.90 23.68 17.53
CA ARG A 75 -0.93 24.71 17.10
C ARG A 75 0.40 24.63 17.86
N ASN A 76 0.39 24.13 19.09
CA ASN A 76 1.61 23.89 19.87
C ASN A 76 2.50 22.78 19.28
N ARG A 77 1.96 21.89 18.43
CA ARG A 77 2.70 20.75 17.83
C ARG A 77 3.10 20.99 16.39
N TRP A 78 2.18 21.56 15.61
CA TRP A 78 2.39 21.83 14.21
C TRP A 78 2.35 23.35 13.97
N PRO A 79 3.49 23.95 13.59
CA PRO A 79 3.57 25.39 13.37
C PRO A 79 2.77 25.84 12.14
N ASP A 80 2.56 24.92 11.19
CA ASP A 80 1.82 25.16 9.97
C ASP A 80 1.08 23.88 9.51
N ARG A 81 0.08 24.11 8.65
CA ARG A 81 -0.77 23.06 8.09
C ARG A 81 0.01 22.05 7.25
N ASN A 82 1.00 22.48 6.46
CA ASN A 82 1.70 21.58 5.55
C ASN A 82 2.54 20.57 6.34
N THR A 83 3.18 21.00 7.43
CA THR A 83 3.89 20.11 8.34
C THR A 83 2.95 19.07 8.96
N PHE A 84 1.73 19.47 9.32
CA PHE A 84 0.71 18.53 9.81
C PHE A 84 0.23 17.55 8.74
N VAL A 85 -0.12 18.03 7.54
CA VAL A 85 -0.61 17.18 6.45
C VAL A 85 0.43 16.12 6.06
N LYS A 86 1.72 16.49 6.01
CA LYS A 86 2.81 15.52 5.80
C LYS A 86 2.80 14.41 6.86
N ALA A 87 2.66 14.77 8.14
CA ALA A 87 2.61 13.81 9.23
C ALA A 87 1.36 12.92 9.16
N ALA A 88 0.20 13.50 8.81
CA ALA A 88 -1.04 12.76 8.62
C ALA A 88 -0.93 11.71 7.50
N ILE A 89 -0.39 12.09 6.33
CA ILE A 89 -0.15 11.16 5.22
C ILE A 89 0.68 9.96 5.68
N ILE A 90 1.81 10.22 6.33
CA ILE A 90 2.70 9.14 6.82
C ILE A 90 2.00 8.29 7.87
N HIS A 91 1.29 8.91 8.81
CA HIS A 91 0.53 8.19 9.84
C HIS A 91 -0.51 7.25 9.25
N THR A 92 -1.28 7.73 8.27
CA THR A 92 -2.31 6.97 7.57
C THR A 92 -1.71 5.84 6.72
N MET A 93 -0.66 6.14 5.94
CA MET A 93 0.02 5.16 5.09
C MET A 93 0.67 4.02 5.88
N LEU A 94 1.15 4.31 7.08
CA LEU A 94 1.75 3.32 7.98
C LEU A 94 0.72 2.60 8.86
N TYR A 95 -0.58 2.87 8.67
CA TYR A 95 -1.66 2.27 9.44
C TYR A 95 -1.47 2.43 10.95
N ARG A 96 -0.89 3.54 11.41
CA ARG A 96 -0.58 3.72 12.85
C ARG A 96 -1.84 3.84 13.71
N ASP A 97 -2.93 4.30 13.11
CA ASP A 97 -4.26 4.38 13.70
C ASP A 97 -5.03 3.03 13.65
N ALA A 98 -4.59 2.09 12.81
CA ALA A 98 -5.20 0.76 12.68
C ALA A 98 -4.14 -0.33 12.36
N PRO A 99 -3.19 -0.62 13.29
CA PRO A 99 -2.01 -1.43 13.00
C PRO A 99 -2.33 -2.86 12.54
N GLU A 100 -3.40 -3.45 13.05
CA GLU A 100 -3.91 -4.78 12.68
C GLU A 100 -4.40 -4.87 11.23
N SER A 101 -4.68 -3.71 10.63
CA SER A 101 -5.16 -3.59 9.25
C SER A 101 -4.02 -3.37 8.26
N ASN A 102 -2.76 -3.37 8.72
CA ASN A 102 -1.60 -3.12 7.87
C ASN A 102 -1.35 -4.29 6.90
N PRO A 103 -1.36 -4.07 5.58
CA PRO A 103 -1.12 -5.12 4.58
C PRO A 103 0.29 -5.73 4.67
N ALA A 104 1.26 -5.05 5.28
CA ALA A 104 2.58 -5.61 5.52
C ALA A 104 2.55 -6.87 6.39
N LEU A 105 1.50 -7.07 7.21
CA LEU A 105 1.31 -8.28 8.00
C LEU A 105 1.13 -9.55 7.15
N TYR A 106 0.75 -9.41 5.88
CA TYR A 106 0.62 -10.56 4.95
C TYR A 106 1.96 -11.25 4.67
N VAL A 107 3.10 -10.59 4.91
CA VAL A 107 4.43 -11.22 4.79
C VAL A 107 4.54 -12.47 5.66
N GLY A 108 3.86 -12.48 6.83
CA GLY A 108 3.83 -13.61 7.75
C GLY A 108 3.12 -14.85 7.19
N LYS A 109 2.42 -14.74 6.06
CA LYS A 109 1.78 -15.87 5.37
C LYS A 109 2.72 -16.61 4.42
N LEU A 110 3.84 -16.02 4.00
CA LEU A 110 4.79 -16.64 3.07
C LEU A 110 5.37 -17.98 3.56
N PRO A 111 5.73 -18.16 4.85
CA PRO A 111 6.23 -19.45 5.33
C PRO A 111 5.23 -20.60 5.17
N ALA A 112 3.92 -20.32 5.32
CA ALA A 112 2.88 -21.33 5.17
C ALA A 112 2.80 -21.87 3.72
N SER A 113 3.14 -21.03 2.73
CA SER A 113 3.17 -21.42 1.32
C SER A 113 4.23 -22.48 1.00
N VAL A 114 5.31 -22.56 1.78
CA VAL A 114 6.38 -23.57 1.59
C VAL A 114 5.87 -24.99 1.87
N THR A 115 5.00 -25.13 2.87
CA THR A 115 4.46 -26.41 3.32
C THR A 115 3.05 -26.69 2.80
N ALA A 116 2.53 -25.83 1.93
CA ALA A 116 1.20 -25.98 1.38
C ALA A 116 1.11 -27.24 0.50
N ALA A 117 -0.06 -27.90 0.52
CA ALA A 117 -0.31 -29.06 -0.34
C ALA A 117 -0.29 -28.68 -1.83
N SER A 118 -0.69 -27.44 -2.15
CA SER A 118 -0.62 -26.83 -3.48
C SER A 118 0.04 -25.46 -3.34
N LEU A 119 1.20 -25.28 -3.98
CA LEU A 119 1.88 -23.98 -4.04
C LEU A 119 1.03 -22.95 -4.79
N THR A 120 0.36 -23.38 -5.86
CA THR A 120 -0.53 -22.54 -6.66
C THR A 120 -1.65 -21.97 -5.80
N ASP A 121 -2.34 -22.81 -5.03
CA ASP A 121 -3.46 -22.38 -4.18
C ASP A 121 -2.98 -21.38 -3.11
N ALA A 122 -1.78 -21.62 -2.55
CA ALA A 122 -1.18 -20.70 -1.58
C ALA A 122 -0.83 -19.34 -2.20
N VAL A 123 -0.34 -19.33 -3.45
CA VAL A 123 -0.07 -18.08 -4.20
C VAL A 123 -1.38 -17.35 -4.50
N ILE A 124 -2.42 -18.06 -4.93
CA ILE A 124 -3.76 -17.48 -5.18
C ILE A 124 -4.31 -16.86 -3.90
N GLU A 125 -4.32 -17.61 -2.79
CA GLU A 125 -4.83 -17.11 -1.50
C GLU A 125 -4.06 -15.87 -1.03
N LEU A 126 -2.73 -15.86 -1.18
CA LEU A 126 -1.90 -14.72 -0.82
C LEU A 126 -2.22 -13.50 -1.69
N CYS A 127 -2.27 -13.66 -3.02
CA CYS A 127 -2.51 -12.59 -3.96
C CYS A 127 -3.90 -11.99 -3.80
N ASP A 128 -4.94 -12.83 -3.80
CA ASP A 128 -6.33 -12.41 -3.70
C ASP A 128 -6.63 -11.85 -2.32
N GLY A 129 -6.09 -12.46 -1.26
CA GLY A 129 -6.20 -11.97 0.11
C GLY A 129 -5.58 -10.58 0.27
N LEU A 130 -4.36 -10.38 -0.25
CA LEU A 130 -3.66 -9.11 -0.18
C LEU A 130 -4.38 -8.02 -0.99
N LEU A 131 -4.77 -8.32 -2.23
CA LEU A 131 -5.49 -7.37 -3.07
C LEU A 131 -6.83 -6.98 -2.44
N LYS A 132 -7.60 -7.95 -1.94
CA LYS A 132 -8.86 -7.71 -1.24
C LYS A 132 -8.67 -6.86 0.02
N ALA A 133 -7.63 -7.13 0.82
CA ALA A 133 -7.32 -6.35 2.01
C ALA A 133 -7.00 -4.88 1.67
N LEU A 134 -6.24 -4.65 0.60
CA LEU A 134 -5.95 -3.31 0.11
C LEU A 134 -7.20 -2.61 -0.42
N GLN A 135 -8.01 -3.28 -1.23
CA GLN A 135 -9.25 -2.74 -1.79
C GLN A 135 -10.26 -2.35 -0.71
N ALA A 136 -10.32 -3.10 0.40
CA ALA A 136 -11.20 -2.83 1.53
C ALA A 136 -10.82 -1.55 2.31
N ARG A 137 -9.69 -0.92 2.02
CA ARG A 137 -9.16 0.24 2.77
C ARG A 137 -8.98 1.44 1.83
N PRO A 138 -9.76 2.53 2.00
CA PRO A 138 -9.67 3.69 1.13
C PRO A 138 -8.27 4.34 1.08
N ARG A 139 -7.53 4.37 2.20
CA ARG A 139 -6.13 4.82 2.25
C ARG A 139 -5.16 4.08 1.33
N SER A 140 -5.43 2.85 0.90
CA SER A 140 -4.55 2.12 -0.02
C SER A 140 -4.41 2.85 -1.36
N TYR A 141 -5.37 3.73 -1.70
CA TYR A 141 -5.33 4.55 -2.90
C TYR A 141 -4.62 5.89 -2.70
N LEU A 142 -4.18 6.24 -1.49
CA LEU A 142 -3.61 7.56 -1.19
C LEU A 142 -2.41 7.87 -2.08
N LEU A 143 -1.51 6.91 -2.30
CA LEU A 143 -0.35 7.06 -3.18
C LEU A 143 -0.74 7.37 -4.63
N HIS A 144 -1.81 6.78 -5.14
CA HIS A 144 -2.31 7.08 -6.49
C HIS A 144 -2.79 8.53 -6.64
N HIS A 145 -3.20 9.16 -5.53
CA HIS A 145 -3.69 10.54 -5.53
C HIS A 145 -2.59 11.57 -5.28
N ILE A 146 -1.61 11.25 -4.42
CA ILE A 146 -0.54 12.20 -4.07
C ILE A 146 0.71 12.04 -4.93
N GLY A 147 0.90 10.90 -5.59
CA GLY A 147 2.08 10.57 -6.40
C GLY A 147 2.49 11.68 -7.37
N PRO A 148 1.58 12.21 -8.21
CA PRO A 148 1.89 13.30 -9.16
C PRO A 148 2.35 14.61 -8.50
N LEU A 149 2.09 14.80 -7.20
CA LEU A 149 2.47 16.00 -6.46
C LEU A 149 3.80 15.84 -5.71
N LEU A 150 4.32 14.62 -5.57
CA LEU A 150 5.48 14.36 -4.71
C LEU A 150 6.75 15.10 -5.14
N ASP A 151 6.90 15.41 -6.43
CA ASP A 151 8.04 16.20 -6.93
C ASP A 151 8.02 17.66 -6.43
N GLN A 152 6.85 18.17 -6.04
CA GLN A 152 6.69 19.48 -5.41
C GLN A 152 7.00 19.46 -3.90
N TYR A 153 7.07 18.26 -3.30
CA TYR A 153 7.26 18.06 -1.87
C TYR A 153 8.38 17.05 -1.58
N PRO A 154 9.66 17.41 -1.85
CA PRO A 154 10.78 16.47 -1.78
C PRO A 154 10.95 15.81 -0.40
N ASP A 155 10.70 16.51 0.70
CA ASP A 155 10.78 15.92 2.04
C ASP A 155 9.72 14.83 2.26
N LEU A 156 8.51 15.05 1.75
CA LEU A 156 7.42 14.08 1.84
C LEU A 156 7.73 12.87 0.97
N ARG A 157 8.24 13.10 -0.24
CA ARG A 157 8.71 12.04 -1.14
C ARG A 157 9.79 11.19 -0.46
N ALA A 158 10.78 11.82 0.18
CA ALA A 158 11.84 11.12 0.88
C ALA A 158 11.31 10.29 2.06
N ALA A 159 10.39 10.83 2.86
CA ALA A 159 9.75 10.10 3.96
C ALA A 159 8.97 8.88 3.46
N ILE A 160 8.13 9.06 2.43
CA ILE A 160 7.37 7.97 1.81
C ILE A 160 8.29 6.89 1.25
N ILE A 161 9.34 7.26 0.52
CA ILE A 161 10.29 6.29 -0.03
C ILE A 161 10.99 5.52 1.08
N LYS A 162 11.44 6.20 2.14
CA LYS A 162 12.06 5.54 3.29
C LYS A 162 11.14 4.48 3.89
N ASP A 163 9.87 4.82 4.06
CA ASP A 163 8.86 3.92 4.63
C ASP A 163 8.55 2.75 3.69
N ILE A 164 8.39 3.00 2.38
CA ILE A 164 8.21 1.95 1.37
C ILE A 164 9.41 1.00 1.34
N VAL A 165 10.64 1.50 1.43
CA VAL A 165 11.83 0.66 1.49
C VAL A 165 11.84 -0.19 2.76
N GLY A 166 11.52 0.40 3.90
CA GLY A 166 11.46 -0.32 5.18
C GLY A 166 10.40 -1.43 5.21
N THR A 167 9.29 -1.28 4.50
CA THR A 167 8.26 -2.33 4.41
C THR A 167 8.56 -3.38 3.35
N ARG A 168 9.42 -3.11 2.36
CA ARG A 168 9.80 -4.06 1.30
C ARG A 168 10.76 -5.15 1.75
N GLU A 169 11.71 -4.81 2.62
CA GLU A 169 12.79 -5.72 3.01
C GLU A 169 12.29 -7.07 3.56
N PRO A 170 11.29 -7.11 4.48
CA PRO A 170 10.72 -8.38 4.93
C PRO A 170 10.09 -9.22 3.81
N TRP A 171 9.50 -8.58 2.79
CA TRP A 171 8.94 -9.29 1.64
C TRP A 171 10.04 -9.93 0.80
N PHE A 172 11.15 -9.21 0.56
CA PHE A 172 12.28 -9.74 -0.20
C PHE A 172 12.92 -10.93 0.50
N GLU A 173 13.13 -10.83 1.82
CA GLU A 173 13.60 -11.95 2.64
C GLU A 173 12.64 -13.15 2.55
N GLY A 174 11.34 -12.91 2.64
CA GLY A 174 10.32 -13.95 2.50
C GLY A 174 10.34 -14.63 1.13
N TYR A 175 10.48 -13.87 0.05
CA TYR A 175 10.61 -14.43 -1.30
C TYR A 175 11.89 -15.25 -1.46
N ALA A 176 13.02 -14.75 -0.94
CA ALA A 176 14.28 -15.48 -0.99
C ALA A 176 14.21 -16.80 -0.20
N ALA A 177 13.59 -16.79 0.97
CA ALA A 177 13.36 -17.98 1.79
C ALA A 177 12.46 -19.00 1.07
N LEU A 178 11.38 -18.55 0.42
CA LEU A 178 10.48 -19.40 -0.35
C LEU A 178 11.21 -20.08 -1.51
N LEU A 179 11.97 -19.32 -2.32
CA LEU A 179 12.75 -19.88 -3.42
C LEU A 179 13.81 -20.86 -2.93
N GLY A 180 14.52 -20.52 -1.86
CA GLY A 180 15.53 -21.39 -1.25
C GLY A 180 14.95 -22.71 -0.75
N ALA A 181 13.80 -22.67 -0.07
CA ALA A 181 13.12 -23.85 0.45
C ALA A 181 12.63 -24.78 -0.67
N LEU A 182 12.17 -24.21 -1.78
CA LEU A 182 11.70 -24.95 -2.95
C LEU A 182 12.83 -25.30 -3.94
N GLN A 183 14.08 -24.94 -3.63
CA GLN A 183 15.25 -25.13 -4.50
C GLN A 183 15.08 -24.53 -5.91
N LEU A 184 14.34 -23.42 -5.98
CA LEU A 184 14.05 -22.72 -7.22
C LEU A 184 15.11 -21.66 -7.50
N ASN A 185 15.53 -21.58 -8.76
CA ASN A 185 16.51 -20.59 -9.22
C ASN A 185 15.83 -19.55 -10.11
N LEU A 186 16.28 -18.30 -10.01
CA LEU A 186 15.89 -17.25 -10.94
C LEU A 186 16.71 -17.33 -12.24
N ARG A 187 16.08 -16.97 -13.36
CA ARG A 187 16.78 -16.80 -14.64
C ARG A 187 17.80 -15.67 -14.57
N PRO A 188 18.88 -15.72 -15.37
CA PRO A 188 19.88 -14.65 -15.37
C PRO A 188 19.27 -13.28 -15.66
N GLY A 189 19.73 -12.28 -14.89
CA GLY A 189 19.22 -10.91 -14.93
C GLY A 189 18.11 -10.62 -13.92
N TRP A 190 17.46 -11.64 -13.36
CA TRP A 190 16.51 -11.48 -12.27
C TRP A 190 17.21 -11.60 -10.90
N THR A 191 16.82 -10.71 -9.99
CA THR A 191 17.20 -10.74 -8.57
C THR A 191 15.93 -10.69 -7.74
N ILE A 192 16.02 -11.02 -6.44
CA ILE A 192 14.89 -10.96 -5.52
C ILE A 192 14.28 -9.55 -5.50
N GLU A 193 15.11 -8.51 -5.52
CA GLU A 193 14.68 -7.12 -5.53
C GLU A 193 13.92 -6.77 -6.82
N ARG A 194 14.40 -7.23 -7.98
CA ARG A 194 13.70 -7.02 -9.25
C ARG A 194 12.35 -7.75 -9.29
N VAL A 195 12.31 -8.97 -8.75
CA VAL A 195 11.06 -9.74 -8.60
C VAL A 195 10.10 -8.99 -7.68
N GLY A 196 10.53 -8.59 -6.49
CA GLY A 196 9.68 -7.89 -5.53
C GLY A 196 9.19 -6.53 -6.04
N LEU A 197 10.03 -5.77 -6.75
CA LEU A 197 9.60 -4.53 -7.42
C LEU A 197 8.57 -4.78 -8.52
N ALA A 198 8.73 -5.83 -9.32
CA ALA A 198 7.77 -6.19 -10.34
C ALA A 198 6.43 -6.62 -9.73
N LEU A 199 6.44 -7.47 -8.70
CA LEU A 199 5.25 -7.90 -7.97
C LEU A 199 4.52 -6.71 -7.34
N GLN A 200 5.25 -5.76 -6.73
CA GLN A 200 4.64 -4.55 -6.21
C GLN A 200 4.02 -3.68 -7.32
N ALA A 201 4.74 -3.47 -8.43
CA ALA A 201 4.21 -2.68 -9.55
C ALA A 201 2.94 -3.31 -10.14
N MET A 202 2.89 -4.65 -10.22
CA MET A 202 1.68 -5.38 -10.58
C MET A 202 0.57 -5.11 -9.57
N LEU A 203 0.83 -5.32 -8.27
CA LEU A 203 -0.17 -5.08 -7.22
C LEU A 203 -0.73 -3.66 -7.24
N ASP A 204 0.13 -2.65 -7.36
CA ASP A 204 -0.26 -1.23 -7.45
C ASP A 204 -1.15 -0.99 -8.69
N GLY A 205 -0.75 -1.55 -9.84
CA GLY A 205 -1.51 -1.47 -11.08
C GLY A 205 -2.88 -2.14 -10.99
N PHE A 206 -2.95 -3.34 -10.41
CA PHE A 206 -4.20 -4.06 -10.19
C PHE A 206 -5.11 -3.33 -9.20
N LEU A 207 -4.56 -2.85 -8.07
CA LEU A 207 -5.29 -2.04 -7.11
C LEU A 207 -5.90 -0.79 -7.78
N PHE A 208 -5.09 -0.05 -8.54
CA PHE A 208 -5.58 1.12 -9.28
C PHE A 208 -6.71 0.75 -10.25
N ARG A 209 -6.52 -0.29 -11.07
CA ARG A 209 -7.52 -0.74 -12.06
C ARG A 209 -8.80 -1.22 -11.41
N SER A 210 -8.74 -1.89 -10.26
CA SER A 210 -9.93 -2.30 -9.50
C SER A 210 -10.80 -1.13 -9.05
N ARG A 211 -10.24 0.08 -8.94
CA ARG A 211 -11.00 1.29 -8.62
C ARG A 211 -11.57 1.99 -9.86
N VAL A 212 -10.85 1.94 -10.99
CA VAL A 212 -11.25 2.65 -12.23
C VAL A 212 -12.20 1.81 -13.08
N GLN A 213 -12.01 0.49 -13.14
CA GLN A 213 -12.75 -0.46 -13.97
C GLN A 213 -13.21 -1.68 -13.15
N PRO A 214 -14.01 -1.48 -12.07
CA PRO A 214 -14.31 -2.55 -11.11
C PRO A 214 -15.00 -3.77 -11.74
N GLU A 215 -15.96 -3.55 -12.66
CA GLU A 215 -16.69 -4.65 -13.30
C GLU A 215 -15.79 -5.45 -14.24
N GLU A 216 -15.00 -4.79 -15.09
CA GLU A 216 -14.06 -5.46 -16.01
C GLU A 216 -13.01 -6.27 -15.23
N MET A 217 -12.49 -5.73 -14.13
CA MET A 217 -11.52 -6.42 -13.28
C MET A 217 -12.12 -7.64 -12.59
N LYS A 218 -13.41 -7.61 -12.28
CA LYS A 218 -14.15 -8.75 -11.72
C LYS A 218 -14.44 -9.81 -12.77
N GLU A 219 -14.82 -9.41 -13.98
CA GLU A 219 -15.12 -10.31 -15.10
C GLU A 219 -13.87 -10.99 -15.68
N ALA A 220 -12.70 -10.35 -15.57
CA ALA A 220 -11.45 -10.89 -16.12
C ALA A 220 -10.81 -12.00 -15.27
N GLY A 221 -11.35 -12.32 -14.10
CA GLY A 221 -10.92 -13.48 -13.29
C GLY A 221 -11.45 -14.80 -13.85
N SER A 222 -10.80 -15.90 -13.49
CA SER A 222 -11.33 -17.25 -13.71
C SER A 222 -12.27 -17.66 -12.56
N ALA A 223 -12.87 -18.85 -12.66
CA ALA A 223 -13.63 -19.41 -11.54
C ALA A 223 -12.74 -19.70 -10.31
N ASP A 224 -11.44 -19.91 -10.54
CA ASP A 224 -10.50 -20.44 -9.55
C ASP A 224 -9.50 -19.40 -9.03
N ALA A 225 -9.26 -18.31 -9.78
CA ALA A 225 -8.28 -17.29 -9.43
C ALA A 225 -8.63 -15.91 -10.01
N SER A 226 -8.26 -14.84 -9.30
CA SER A 226 -8.32 -13.49 -9.89
C SER A 226 -7.29 -13.33 -11.01
N LEU A 227 -7.54 -12.37 -11.91
CA LEU A 227 -6.57 -11.99 -12.94
C LEU A 227 -5.21 -11.59 -12.33
N PHE A 228 -5.21 -11.00 -11.12
CA PHE A 228 -3.97 -10.63 -10.43
C PHE A 228 -3.16 -11.87 -10.06
N ALA A 229 -3.79 -12.86 -9.42
CA ALA A 229 -3.13 -14.10 -9.03
C ALA A 229 -2.57 -14.85 -10.26
N GLU A 230 -3.36 -14.98 -11.33
CA GLU A 230 -2.91 -15.59 -12.59
C GLU A 230 -1.72 -14.85 -13.20
N THR A 231 -1.77 -13.51 -13.22
CA THR A 231 -0.66 -12.70 -13.73
C THR A 231 0.62 -12.91 -12.91
N VAL A 232 0.51 -13.00 -11.58
CA VAL A 232 1.63 -13.29 -10.69
C VAL A 232 2.20 -14.68 -10.96
N ILE A 233 1.36 -15.70 -11.13
CA ILE A 233 1.79 -17.07 -11.45
C ILE A 233 2.52 -17.10 -12.80
N CYS A 234 1.94 -16.54 -13.85
CA CYS A 234 2.57 -16.45 -15.16
C CYS A 234 3.91 -15.72 -15.10
N PHE A 235 3.98 -14.61 -14.36
CA PHE A 235 5.22 -13.87 -14.15
C PHE A 235 6.27 -14.71 -13.44
N ILE A 236 5.92 -15.36 -12.32
CA ILE A 236 6.83 -16.22 -11.55
C ILE A 236 7.37 -17.34 -12.45
N LEU A 237 6.50 -18.03 -13.18
CA LEU A 237 6.93 -19.07 -14.14
C LEU A 237 7.91 -18.54 -15.20
N GLY A 238 7.70 -17.31 -15.67
CA GLY A 238 8.57 -16.66 -16.66
C GLY A 238 9.95 -16.25 -16.12
N VAL A 239 10.08 -15.97 -14.82
CA VAL A 239 11.35 -15.55 -14.20
C VAL A 239 12.12 -16.69 -13.54
N LEU A 240 11.50 -17.85 -13.33
CA LEU A 240 12.14 -19.05 -12.79
C LEU A 240 12.89 -19.85 -13.88
N ASP A 241 14.07 -20.33 -13.54
CA ASP A 241 14.90 -21.22 -14.38
C ASP A 241 14.55 -22.70 -14.10
N LEU A 242 13.30 -23.06 -14.36
CA LEU A 242 12.75 -24.41 -14.06
C LEU A 242 13.43 -25.52 -14.87
N ASP A 243 13.96 -25.19 -16.04
CA ASP A 243 14.65 -26.08 -16.97
C ASP A 243 16.17 -26.08 -16.79
N ALA A 244 16.69 -25.31 -15.82
CA ALA A 244 18.12 -25.11 -15.57
C ALA A 244 18.91 -24.69 -16.82
N SER A 245 18.26 -24.04 -17.79
CA SER A 245 18.87 -23.67 -19.06
C SER A 245 19.81 -22.48 -18.93
N ARG A 246 19.70 -21.71 -17.83
CA ARG A 246 20.45 -20.47 -17.61
C ARG A 246 20.27 -19.47 -18.76
N LYS A 247 19.13 -19.53 -19.43
CA LYS A 247 18.75 -18.57 -20.48
C LYS A 247 18.00 -17.40 -19.86
N THR A 248 18.22 -16.21 -20.41
CA THR A 248 17.45 -15.03 -20.05
C THR A 248 16.03 -15.14 -20.60
N THR A 249 15.07 -14.42 -20.00
CA THR A 249 13.68 -14.36 -20.50
C THR A 249 13.62 -13.87 -21.95
N HIS A 250 14.50 -12.94 -22.35
CA HIS A 250 14.56 -12.43 -23.73
C HIS A 250 14.95 -13.52 -24.73
N THR A 251 16.01 -14.28 -24.42
CA THR A 251 16.48 -15.39 -25.27
C THR A 251 15.40 -16.43 -25.49
N ILE A 252 14.66 -16.78 -24.43
CA ILE A 252 13.58 -17.77 -24.52
C ILE A 252 12.44 -17.27 -25.40
N LEU A 253 12.06 -16.00 -25.26
CA LEU A 253 11.03 -15.40 -26.10
C LEU A 253 11.42 -15.42 -27.58
N ASP A 254 12.65 -15.02 -27.91
CA ASP A 254 13.15 -15.02 -29.29
C ASP A 254 13.18 -16.43 -29.89
N GLU A 255 13.68 -17.42 -29.16
CA GLU A 255 13.72 -18.82 -29.59
C GLU A 255 12.31 -19.42 -29.80
N THR A 256 11.38 -19.11 -28.88
CA THR A 256 9.99 -19.57 -28.97
C THR A 256 9.29 -18.95 -30.18
N ALA A 257 9.51 -17.66 -30.42
CA ALA A 257 8.95 -16.96 -31.58
C ALA A 257 9.46 -17.53 -32.90
N HIS A 258 10.75 -17.89 -32.98
CA HIS A 258 11.32 -18.55 -34.16
C HIS A 258 10.76 -19.95 -34.39
N THR A 259 10.58 -20.73 -33.32
CA THR A 259 10.01 -22.09 -33.40
C THR A 259 8.55 -22.08 -33.83
N ALA A 260 7.78 -21.07 -33.45
CA ALA A 260 6.37 -20.92 -33.86
C ALA A 260 6.19 -20.53 -35.35
N GLN A 261 7.26 -20.08 -36.01
CA GLN A 261 7.25 -19.69 -37.42
C GLN A 261 7.75 -20.78 -38.38
N SER A 262 8.34 -21.86 -37.84
CA SER A 262 8.84 -23.02 -38.58
C SER A 262 7.82 -24.16 -38.59
#